data_AF-A0A6I8M0P1-F1
#
_entry.id   AF-A0A6I8M0P1-F1
#
_cell.length_a   1.000
_cell.length_b   1.000
_cell.length_c   1.000
_cell.angle_alpha   90.00
_cell.angle_beta   90.00
_cell.angle_gamma   90.00
#
_symmetry.space_group_name_H-M   'P 1'
#
loop_
_entity.id
_entity.type
_entity.pdbx_description
1 polymer ?
#
loop_
_entity_poly.entity_id
_entity_poly.type
_entity_poly.pdbx_seq_one_letter_code
_entity_poly.pdbx_strand_id
1 'polypeptide(L)'
;MSVSQPVVTSPSAVARVGSRWYFVVTIATVGLFAWVPFVHAAVRLGRKSLYARAVVFGAAAAVMSTLMSLSPKDAAGKTVGTAGNVLTSVAVVLGLAVVAVACVQQAKLRREILRHVPGERLDGPDPALAAALAARERRTEARKLVASDPLIARDLGIGRPDLPRNYDDGGLVDLNNAPAAVIASVCGLDPATAAGIVEIRTAAGGFSAVDDVFTTVPVNAWDRLRDRAVVLPG
;
A
#
# COMPACT_ATOMS: atom_id res chain seq x y z
N MET A 1 13.08 11.47 21.13
CA MET A 1 13.46 10.70 19.92
C MET A 1 12.87 11.40 18.71
N SER A 2 13.69 12.10 17.94
CA SER A 2 13.25 12.83 16.74
C SER A 2 12.99 11.82 15.62
N VAL A 3 11.74 11.68 15.20
CA VAL A 3 11.38 10.89 14.03
C VAL A 3 11.98 11.60 12.82
N SER A 4 13.05 11.06 12.26
CA SER A 4 13.61 11.53 11.00
C SER A 4 12.53 11.41 9.93
N GLN A 5 11.93 12.54 9.57
CA GLN A 5 11.02 12.65 8.43
C GLN A 5 11.76 12.13 7.20
N PRO A 6 11.15 11.24 6.39
CA PRO A 6 11.77 10.82 5.14
C PRO A 6 11.98 12.06 4.27
N VAL A 7 13.23 12.36 3.95
CA VAL A 7 13.57 13.44 3.03
C VAL A 7 12.95 13.09 1.69
N VAL A 8 11.83 13.74 1.35
CA VAL A 8 11.22 13.63 0.03
C VAL A 8 12.15 14.32 -0.96
N THR A 9 13.12 13.58 -1.49
CA THR A 9 14.02 14.09 -2.50
C THR A 9 13.21 14.42 -3.74
N SER A 10 13.07 15.71 -4.04
CA SER A 10 12.44 16.13 -5.28
C SER A 10 13.19 15.53 -6.48
N PRO A 11 12.49 15.04 -7.49
CA PRO A 11 13.11 14.44 -8.67
C PRO A 11 14.05 15.44 -9.35
N SER A 12 15.25 14.97 -9.73
CA SER A 12 16.24 15.81 -10.40
C SER A 12 15.69 16.41 -11.70
N ALA A 13 16.17 17.61 -12.07
CA ALA A 13 15.78 18.26 -13.32
C ALA A 13 16.03 17.36 -14.54
N VAL A 14 17.12 16.57 -14.51
CA VAL A 14 17.48 15.58 -15.53
C VAL A 14 16.42 14.48 -15.64
N ALA A 15 15.92 13.93 -14.52
CA ALA A 15 14.86 12.91 -14.53
C ALA A 15 13.53 13.47 -15.08
N ARG A 16 13.22 14.74 -14.78
CA ARG A 16 12.04 15.43 -15.34
C ARG A 16 12.15 15.60 -16.84
N VAL A 17 13.28 16.07 -17.35
CA VAL A 17 13.49 16.27 -18.79
C VAL A 17 13.55 14.94 -19.52
N GLY A 18 14.28 13.96 -18.97
CA GLY A 18 14.37 12.61 -19.53
C GLY A 18 12.99 12.00 -19.73
N SER A 19 12.09 12.10 -18.75
CA SER A 19 10.74 11.51 -18.86
C SER A 19 9.82 12.15 -19.92
N ARG A 20 10.21 13.23 -20.62
CA ARG A 20 9.42 13.81 -21.71
C ARG A 20 9.39 12.96 -22.98
N TRP A 21 10.28 11.97 -23.10
CA TRP A 21 10.35 11.07 -24.25
C TRP A 21 9.02 10.36 -24.56
N TYR A 22 8.19 10.11 -23.53
CA TYR A 22 6.85 9.52 -23.68
C TYR A 22 5.95 10.31 -24.64
N PHE A 23 5.97 11.64 -24.54
CA PHE A 23 5.17 12.50 -25.42
C PHE A 23 5.79 12.61 -26.81
N VAL A 24 7.12 12.67 -26.88
CA VAL A 24 7.85 12.76 -28.15
C VAL A 24 7.54 11.56 -29.03
N VAL A 25 7.62 10.33 -28.48
CA VAL A 25 7.30 9.10 -29.22
C VAL A 25 5.86 9.09 -29.70
N THR A 26 4.91 9.46 -28.84
CA THR A 26 3.48 9.44 -29.18
C THR A 26 3.13 10.48 -30.25
N ILE A 27 3.63 11.72 -30.12
CA ILE A 27 3.31 12.82 -31.03
C ILE A 27 4.03 12.65 -32.37
N ALA A 28 5.33 12.32 -32.36
CA ALA A 28 6.12 12.16 -33.58
C ALA A 28 5.64 11.00 -34.46
N THR A 29 4.95 10.02 -33.86
CA THR A 29 4.43 8.85 -34.57
C THR A 29 2.92 8.90 -34.80
N VAL A 30 2.27 10.04 -34.53
CA VAL A 30 0.81 10.22 -34.65
C VAL A 30 0.04 9.09 -33.94
N GLY A 31 0.54 8.68 -32.77
CA GLY A 31 -0.09 7.65 -31.94
C GLY A 31 0.23 6.20 -32.31
N LEU A 32 0.93 5.91 -33.42
CA LEU A 32 1.29 4.54 -33.82
C LEU A 32 2.10 3.81 -32.73
N PHE A 33 3.01 4.52 -32.06
CA PHE A 33 3.83 3.97 -30.99
C PHE A 33 3.37 4.42 -29.59
N ALA A 34 2.11 4.83 -29.44
CA ALA A 34 1.54 5.21 -28.14
C ALA A 34 1.65 4.10 -27.08
N TRP A 35 1.71 2.83 -27.50
CA TRP A 35 1.82 1.64 -26.65
C TRP A 35 3.19 1.48 -25.96
N VAL A 36 4.28 1.94 -26.59
CA VAL A 36 5.66 1.75 -26.10
C VAL A 36 5.88 2.40 -24.73
N PRO A 37 5.45 3.66 -24.49
CA PRO A 37 5.43 4.28 -23.18
C PRO A 37 4.77 3.45 -22.07
N PHE A 38 3.67 2.76 -22.37
CA PHE A 38 2.93 1.96 -21.41
C PHE A 38 3.64 0.65 -21.08
N VAL A 39 4.31 0.01 -22.06
CA VAL A 39 5.15 -1.17 -21.81
C VAL A 39 6.33 -0.80 -20.92
N HIS A 40 7.05 0.29 -21.23
CA HIS A 40 8.14 0.75 -20.38
C HIS A 40 7.66 1.08 -18.96
N ALA A 41 6.50 1.71 -18.82
CA ALA A 41 5.90 1.96 -17.52
C ALA A 41 5.49 0.67 -16.81
N ALA A 42 4.96 -0.33 -17.51
CA ALA A 42 4.60 -1.63 -16.94
C ALA A 42 5.82 -2.36 -16.37
N VAL A 43 6.94 -2.37 -17.09
CA VAL A 43 8.21 -2.95 -16.63
C VAL A 43 8.73 -2.18 -15.43
N ARG A 44 8.73 -0.83 -15.49
CA ARG A 44 9.29 0.01 -14.43
C ARG A 44 8.44 0.05 -13.16
N LEU A 45 7.11 -0.07 -13.29
CA LEU A 45 6.15 -0.02 -12.18
C LEU A 45 5.69 -1.43 -11.74
N GLY A 46 6.12 -2.51 -12.40
CA GLY A 46 5.68 -3.88 -12.08
C GLY A 46 4.17 -4.14 -12.24
N ARG A 47 3.38 -3.20 -12.77
CA ARG A 47 1.92 -3.28 -12.82
C ARG A 47 1.43 -3.99 -14.08
N LYS A 48 0.86 -5.19 -13.92
CA LYS A 48 0.33 -5.99 -15.03
C LYS A 48 -0.82 -5.30 -15.78
N SER A 49 -1.63 -4.50 -15.10
CA SER A 49 -2.73 -3.74 -15.70
C SER A 49 -2.28 -2.74 -16.77
N LEU A 50 -1.01 -2.30 -16.74
CA LEU A 50 -0.46 -1.40 -17.76
C LEU A 50 -0.20 -2.12 -19.08
N TYR A 51 0.03 -3.43 -19.08
CA TYR A 51 0.11 -4.21 -20.33
C TYR A 51 -1.24 -4.24 -21.06
N ALA A 52 -2.37 -4.34 -20.33
CA ALA A 52 -3.69 -4.27 -20.95
C ALA A 52 -3.91 -2.94 -21.69
N ARG A 53 -3.45 -1.82 -21.11
CA ARG A 53 -3.48 -0.51 -21.79
C ARG A 53 -2.57 -0.49 -23.01
N ALA A 54 -1.37 -1.06 -22.92
CA ALA A 54 -0.47 -1.18 -24.07
C ALA A 54 -1.11 -1.97 -25.22
N VAL A 55 -1.81 -3.07 -24.92
CA VAL A 55 -2.55 -3.87 -25.91
C VAL A 55 -3.65 -3.03 -26.58
N VAL A 56 -4.42 -2.25 -25.82
CA VAL A 56 -5.47 -1.37 -26.38
C VAL A 56 -4.88 -0.35 -27.36
N PHE A 57 -3.80 0.33 -26.99
CA PHE A 57 -3.16 1.30 -27.87
C PHE A 57 -2.47 0.62 -29.07
N GLY A 58 -1.92 -0.58 -28.90
CA GLY A 58 -1.38 -1.39 -30.00
C GLY A 58 -2.46 -1.83 -30.99
N ALA A 59 -3.62 -2.24 -30.51
CA ALA A 59 -4.77 -2.57 -31.34
C ALA A 59 -5.28 -1.35 -32.12
N ALA A 60 -5.35 -0.18 -31.48
CA ALA A 60 -5.72 1.06 -32.16
C ALA A 60 -4.72 1.44 -33.28
N ALA A 61 -3.42 1.24 -33.05
CA ALA A 61 -2.38 1.43 -34.06
C ALA A 61 -2.53 0.44 -35.24
N ALA A 62 -2.87 -0.82 -34.96
CA ALA A 62 -3.15 -1.82 -35.99
C ALA A 62 -4.38 -1.45 -36.83
N VAL A 63 -5.48 -1.04 -36.18
CA VAL A 63 -6.70 -0.57 -36.87
C VAL A 63 -6.40 0.61 -37.79
N MET A 64 -5.65 1.60 -37.29
CA MET A 64 -5.25 2.77 -38.07
C MET A 64 -4.39 2.37 -39.28
N SER A 65 -3.42 1.47 -39.09
CA SER A 65 -2.57 0.96 -40.17
C SER A 65 -3.37 0.21 -41.23
N THR A 66 -4.35 -0.59 -40.82
CA THR A 66 -5.26 -1.32 -41.70
C THR A 66 -6.15 -0.36 -42.50
N LEU A 67 -6.73 0.66 -41.86
CA LEU A 67 -7.53 1.69 -42.55
C LEU A 67 -6.71 2.43 -43.62
N MET A 68 -5.46 2.77 -43.32
CA MET A 68 -4.55 3.42 -44.28
C MET A 68 -4.09 2.49 -45.42
N SER A 69 -4.05 1.18 -45.16
CA SER A 69 -3.66 0.17 -46.15
C SER A 69 -4.81 -0.16 -47.12
N LEU A 70 -6.05 -0.18 -46.63
CA LEU A 70 -7.25 -0.48 -47.42
C LEU A 70 -7.80 0.73 -48.18
N SER A 71 -7.28 1.93 -47.94
CA SER A 71 -7.71 3.15 -48.63
C SER A 71 -7.33 3.11 -50.12
N PRO A 72 -8.28 3.21 -51.07
CA PRO A 72 -7.99 3.23 -52.50
C PRO A 72 -7.09 4.41 -52.88
N LYS A 73 -5.98 4.14 -53.56
CA LYS A 73 -4.99 5.15 -53.96
C LYS A 73 -4.84 5.20 -55.48
N ASP A 74 -4.58 6.39 -56.01
CA ASP A 74 -4.19 6.58 -57.41
C ASP A 74 -2.71 6.21 -57.65
N ALA A 75 -2.27 6.32 -58.91
CA ALA A 75 -0.88 6.11 -59.31
C ALA A 75 0.11 7.07 -58.62
N ALA A 76 -0.37 8.17 -58.03
CA ALA A 76 0.43 9.14 -57.26
C ALA A 76 0.38 8.87 -55.73
N GLY A 77 -0.29 7.79 -55.29
CA GLY A 77 -0.42 7.41 -53.88
C GLY A 77 -1.44 8.24 -53.09
N LYS A 78 -2.21 9.13 -53.74
CA LYS A 78 -3.27 9.91 -53.10
C LYS A 78 -4.55 9.11 -53.04
N THR A 79 -5.29 9.28 -51.95
CA THR A 79 -6.58 8.62 -51.77
C THR A 79 -7.60 9.14 -52.78
N VAL A 80 -8.29 8.24 -53.47
CA VAL A 80 -9.27 8.59 -54.50
C VAL A 80 -10.67 8.10 -54.15
N GLY A 81 -11.67 8.86 -54.58
CA GLY A 81 -13.09 8.59 -54.36
C GLY A 81 -13.56 8.92 -52.94
N THR A 82 -14.89 9.01 -52.78
CA THR A 82 -15.54 9.31 -51.50
C THR A 82 -15.15 8.30 -50.41
N ALA A 83 -15.04 7.02 -50.76
CA ALA A 83 -14.63 5.97 -49.83
C ALA A 83 -13.19 6.18 -49.29
N GLY A 84 -12.21 6.43 -50.17
CA GLY A 84 -10.82 6.65 -49.76
C GLY A 84 -10.63 7.89 -48.89
N ASN A 85 -11.38 8.96 -49.17
CA ASN A 85 -11.39 10.17 -48.36
C ASN A 85 -11.98 9.91 -46.96
N VAL A 86 -13.12 9.20 -46.88
CA VAL A 86 -13.75 8.85 -45.60
C VAL A 86 -12.84 7.97 -44.75
N LEU A 87 -12.25 6.92 -45.33
CA LEU A 87 -11.31 6.01 -44.64
C LEU A 87 -10.10 6.76 -44.07
N THR A 88 -9.52 7.68 -44.84
CA THR A 88 -8.36 8.49 -44.41
C THR A 88 -8.75 9.49 -43.33
N SER A 89 -9.89 10.17 -43.46
CA SER A 89 -10.38 11.09 -42.44
C SER A 89 -10.67 10.37 -41.12
N VAL A 90 -11.27 9.17 -41.16
CA VAL A 90 -11.51 8.34 -39.97
C VAL A 90 -10.18 7.93 -39.31
N ALA A 91 -9.18 7.52 -40.10
CA ALA A 91 -7.86 7.17 -39.57
C ALA A 91 -7.17 8.37 -38.90
N VAL A 92 -7.25 9.57 -39.49
CA VAL A 92 -6.66 10.80 -38.92
C VAL A 92 -7.36 11.20 -37.63
N VAL A 93 -8.70 11.19 -37.60
CA VAL A 93 -9.47 11.51 -36.38
C VAL A 93 -9.16 10.50 -35.26
N LEU A 94 -9.07 9.21 -35.59
CA LEU A 94 -8.68 8.17 -34.65
C LEU A 94 -7.25 8.41 -34.12
N GLY A 95 -6.30 8.79 -34.98
CA GLY A 95 -4.94 9.12 -34.57
C GLY A 95 -4.87 10.30 -33.62
N LEU A 96 -5.58 11.39 -33.91
CA LEU A 96 -5.65 12.55 -33.02
C LEU A 96 -6.28 12.20 -31.66
N ALA A 97 -7.35 11.41 -31.66
CA ALA A 97 -7.98 10.93 -30.42
C ALA A 97 -7.03 10.05 -29.60
N VAL A 98 -6.31 9.13 -30.26
CA VAL A 98 -5.29 8.27 -29.62
C VAL A 98 -4.19 9.13 -29.00
N VAL A 99 -3.65 10.12 -29.73
CA VAL A 99 -2.60 11.01 -29.22
C VAL A 99 -3.10 11.79 -28.00
N ALA A 100 -4.30 12.38 -28.06
CA ALA A 100 -4.86 13.14 -26.95
C ALA A 100 -5.03 12.27 -25.69
N VAL A 101 -5.65 11.10 -25.83
CA VAL A 101 -5.90 10.18 -24.71
C VAL A 101 -4.59 9.61 -24.17
N ALA A 102 -3.66 9.21 -25.04
CA ALA A 102 -2.35 8.69 -24.65
C ALA A 102 -1.55 9.74 -23.88
N CYS A 103 -1.52 11.00 -24.34
CA CYS A 103 -0.84 12.09 -23.64
C CYS A 103 -1.41 12.32 -22.23
N VAL A 104 -2.74 12.32 -22.06
CA VAL A 104 -3.35 12.48 -20.72
C VAL A 104 -2.97 11.31 -19.81
N GLN A 105 -3.00 10.08 -20.30
CA GLN A 105 -2.65 8.90 -19.51
C GLN A 105 -1.13 8.83 -19.21
N GLN A 106 -0.28 9.20 -20.16
CA GLN A 106 1.17 9.25 -20.00
C GLN A 106 1.58 10.35 -19.01
N ALA A 107 0.87 11.48 -18.97
CA ALA A 107 1.08 12.50 -17.95
C ALA A 107 0.81 11.97 -16.54
N LYS A 108 -0.23 11.15 -16.36
CA LYS A 108 -0.52 10.47 -15.08
C LYS A 108 0.58 9.47 -14.72
N LEU A 109 0.98 8.60 -15.66
CA LEU A 109 2.06 7.62 -15.49
C LEU A 109 3.40 8.28 -15.15
N ARG A 110 3.75 9.37 -15.83
CA ARG A 110 4.97 10.14 -15.57
C ARG A 110 4.97 10.72 -14.16
N ARG A 111 3.84 11.25 -13.68
CA ARG A 111 3.73 11.74 -12.30
C ARG A 111 3.94 10.61 -11.31
N GLU A 112 3.41 9.42 -11.58
CA GLU A 112 3.58 8.25 -10.71
C GLU A 112 5.04 7.77 -10.70
N ILE A 113 5.66 7.58 -11.86
CA ILE A 113 7.07 7.15 -11.99
C ILE A 113 8.03 8.13 -11.33
N LEU A 114 7.74 9.44 -11.42
CA LEU A 114 8.60 10.48 -10.88
C LEU A 114 8.43 10.67 -9.36
N ARG A 115 7.27 10.28 -8.82
CA ARG A 115 7.01 10.25 -7.37
C ARG A 115 7.54 8.97 -6.72
N HIS A 116 7.66 7.90 -7.50
CA HIS A 116 8.16 6.61 -7.03
C HIS A 116 9.67 6.68 -6.75
N VAL A 117 10.06 6.39 -5.52
CA VAL A 117 11.46 6.18 -5.16
C VAL A 117 11.91 4.84 -5.76
N PRO A 118 13.07 4.77 -6.43
CA PRO A 118 13.59 3.49 -6.93
C PRO A 118 13.69 2.47 -5.79
N GLY A 119 12.96 1.36 -5.87
CA GLY A 119 12.99 0.27 -4.88
C GLY A 119 11.68 0.00 -4.14
N GLU A 120 10.67 0.87 -4.25
CA GLU A 120 9.37 0.66 -3.60
C GLU A 120 8.49 -0.31 -4.42
N ARG A 121 8.26 -1.52 -3.91
CA ARG A 121 7.35 -2.52 -4.51
C ARG A 121 5.94 -1.95 -4.62
N LEU A 122 5.35 -2.02 -5.82
CA LEU A 122 4.03 -1.47 -6.14
C LEU A 122 2.86 -2.40 -5.83
N ASP A 123 3.12 -3.56 -5.25
CA ASP A 123 2.12 -4.53 -4.80
C ASP A 123 1.51 -4.17 -3.42
N GLY A 124 1.85 -2.98 -2.88
CA GLY A 124 1.52 -2.58 -1.52
C GLY A 124 2.47 -3.22 -0.49
N PRO A 125 2.43 -2.79 0.79
CA PRO A 125 3.10 -3.52 1.85
C PRO A 125 2.62 -4.97 1.84
N ASP A 126 3.51 -5.92 2.14
CA ASP A 126 3.11 -7.31 2.41
C ASP A 126 1.88 -7.31 3.34
N PRO A 127 0.76 -7.99 2.98
CA PRO A 127 -0.44 -7.99 3.79
C PRO A 127 -0.18 -8.38 5.25
N ALA A 128 0.81 -9.25 5.51
CA ALA A 128 1.24 -9.60 6.86
C ALA A 128 1.88 -8.41 7.59
N LEU A 129 2.73 -7.64 6.90
CA LEU A 129 3.34 -6.41 7.44
C LEU A 129 2.28 -5.34 7.68
N ALA A 130 1.35 -5.13 6.75
CA ALA A 130 0.25 -4.17 6.90
C ALA A 130 -0.62 -4.51 8.12
N ALA A 131 -0.99 -5.79 8.28
CA ALA A 131 -1.73 -6.26 9.44
C ALA A 131 -0.96 -6.06 10.75
N ALA A 132 0.35 -6.35 10.76
CA ALA A 132 1.20 -6.15 11.94
C ALA A 132 1.32 -4.67 12.35
N LEU A 133 1.45 -3.76 11.38
CA LEU A 133 1.46 -2.32 11.62
C LEU A 133 0.11 -1.82 12.16
N ALA A 134 -0.99 -2.25 11.55
CA ALA A 134 -2.33 -1.88 12.00
C ALA A 134 -2.62 -2.41 13.42
N ALA A 135 -2.19 -3.63 13.75
CA ALA A 135 -2.30 -4.16 15.10
C ALA A 135 -1.45 -3.36 16.10
N ARG A 136 -0.24 -2.92 15.71
CA ARG A 136 0.60 -2.06 16.56
C ARG A 136 -0.05 -0.69 16.82
N GLU A 137 -0.65 -0.10 15.79
CA GLU A 137 -1.38 1.16 15.91
C GLU A 137 -2.57 1.04 16.88
N ARG A 138 -3.40 -0.01 16.74
CA ARG A 138 -4.50 -0.29 17.66
C ARG A 138 -4.03 -0.49 19.10
N ARG A 139 -2.89 -1.18 19.31
CA ARG A 139 -2.27 -1.30 20.65
C ARG A 139 -1.83 0.04 21.22
N THR A 140 -1.36 0.96 20.38
CA THR A 140 -0.99 2.32 20.83
C THR A 140 -2.23 3.12 21.21
N GLU A 141 -3.31 3.05 20.44
CA GLU A 141 -4.58 3.72 20.74
C GLU A 141 -5.24 3.16 22.01
N ALA A 142 -5.32 1.84 22.13
CA ALA A 142 -5.84 1.16 23.30
C ALA A 142 -5.08 1.55 24.57
N ARG A 143 -3.74 1.66 24.52
CA ARG A 143 -2.94 2.14 25.66
C ARG A 143 -3.23 3.59 26.04
N LYS A 144 -3.47 4.46 25.06
CA LYS A 144 -3.89 5.84 25.36
C LYS A 144 -5.21 5.84 26.11
N LEU A 145 -6.15 5.00 25.68
CA LEU A 145 -7.44 4.86 26.36
C LEU A 145 -7.30 4.31 27.77
N VAL A 146 -6.49 3.27 27.96
CA VAL A 146 -6.14 2.72 29.30
C VAL A 146 -5.56 3.82 30.20
N ALA A 147 -4.71 4.69 29.68
CA ALA A 147 -4.10 5.77 30.46
C ALA A 147 -5.05 6.94 30.74
N SER A 148 -5.96 7.26 29.82
CA SER A 148 -6.88 8.40 29.96
C SER A 148 -8.17 8.05 30.71
N ASP A 149 -8.72 6.86 30.47
CA ASP A 149 -9.97 6.38 31.07
C ASP A 149 -9.93 4.85 31.29
N PRO A 150 -9.37 4.40 32.43
CA PRO A 150 -9.25 2.98 32.75
C PRO A 150 -10.60 2.25 32.90
N LEU A 151 -11.66 2.95 33.35
CA LEU A 151 -12.97 2.34 33.53
C LEU A 151 -13.62 2.04 32.19
N ILE A 152 -13.60 2.99 31.25
CA ILE A 152 -14.06 2.74 29.87
C ILE A 152 -13.22 1.65 29.20
N ALA A 153 -11.89 1.66 29.39
CA ALA A 153 -11.03 0.62 28.83
C ALA A 153 -11.40 -0.79 29.32
N ARG A 154 -11.81 -0.91 30.59
CA ARG A 154 -12.29 -2.16 31.17
C ARG A 154 -13.65 -2.58 30.59
N ASP A 155 -14.59 -1.65 30.46
CA ASP A 155 -15.91 -1.91 29.88
C ASP A 155 -15.83 -2.34 28.39
N LEU A 156 -14.81 -1.86 27.68
CA LEU A 156 -14.50 -2.28 26.31
C LEU A 156 -13.76 -3.63 26.22
N GLY A 157 -13.36 -4.21 27.35
CA GLY A 157 -12.65 -5.48 27.41
C GLY A 157 -11.20 -5.41 26.91
N ILE A 158 -10.54 -4.26 27.02
CA ILE A 158 -9.13 -4.12 26.62
C ILE A 158 -8.25 -5.05 27.48
N GLY A 159 -7.39 -5.82 26.83
CA GLY A 159 -6.52 -6.78 27.49
C GLY A 159 -7.20 -8.08 27.93
N ARG A 160 -8.46 -8.30 27.56
CA ARG A 160 -9.23 -9.51 27.92
C ARG A 160 -9.70 -10.26 26.68
N PRO A 161 -8.78 -10.89 25.91
CA PRO A 161 -9.14 -11.64 24.71
C PRO A 161 -9.95 -12.91 25.01
N ASP A 162 -10.02 -13.32 26.27
CA ASP A 162 -10.86 -14.41 26.76
C ASP A 162 -12.34 -14.05 26.92
N LEU A 163 -12.68 -12.76 26.94
CA LEU A 163 -14.05 -12.28 27.05
C LEU A 163 -14.60 -11.83 25.68
N PRO A 164 -15.92 -11.91 25.47
CA PRO A 164 -16.55 -11.28 24.31
C PRO A 164 -16.29 -9.77 24.32
N ARG A 165 -15.72 -9.24 23.23
CA ARG A 165 -15.38 -7.83 23.09
C ARG A 165 -15.67 -7.32 21.68
N ASN A 166 -16.11 -6.07 21.58
CA ASN A 166 -16.37 -5.39 20.31
C ASN A 166 -15.23 -4.45 19.89
N TYR A 167 -14.27 -4.22 20.78
CA TYR A 167 -13.13 -3.35 20.53
C TYR A 167 -11.87 -4.17 20.27
N ASP A 168 -11.24 -3.98 19.10
CA ASP A 168 -9.95 -4.58 18.76
C ASP A 168 -8.82 -3.71 19.32
N ASP A 169 -8.29 -4.10 20.46
CA ASP A 169 -7.14 -3.50 21.13
C ASP A 169 -5.78 -3.85 20.49
N GLY A 170 -5.77 -4.56 19.37
CA GLY A 170 -4.56 -5.00 18.66
C GLY A 170 -3.83 -6.15 19.35
N GLY A 171 -4.48 -6.85 20.28
CA GLY A 171 -3.98 -8.05 20.94
C GLY A 171 -3.16 -7.74 22.19
N LEU A 172 -3.71 -6.89 23.07
CA LEU A 172 -3.16 -6.65 24.40
C LEU A 172 -3.62 -7.74 25.39
N VAL A 173 -2.94 -7.81 26.53
CA VAL A 173 -3.37 -8.58 27.70
C VAL A 173 -3.24 -7.75 28.97
N ASP A 174 -4.26 -7.81 29.82
CA ASP A 174 -4.29 -7.11 31.10
C ASP A 174 -3.72 -8.01 32.20
N LEU A 175 -2.59 -7.60 32.77
CA LEU A 175 -1.88 -8.36 33.80
C LEU A 175 -2.62 -8.41 35.13
N ASN A 176 -3.56 -7.49 35.41
CA ASN A 176 -4.30 -7.49 36.66
C ASN A 176 -5.53 -8.40 36.60
N ASN A 177 -6.22 -8.45 35.46
CA ASN A 177 -7.52 -9.11 35.38
C ASN A 177 -7.55 -10.37 34.51
N ALA A 178 -6.59 -10.58 33.60
CA ALA A 178 -6.60 -11.76 32.73
C ALA A 178 -6.18 -13.05 33.47
N PRO A 179 -6.74 -14.22 33.12
CA PRO A 179 -6.26 -15.51 33.63
C PRO A 179 -4.81 -15.83 33.21
N ALA A 180 -4.10 -16.64 34.00
CA ALA A 180 -2.71 -17.04 33.72
C ALA A 180 -2.54 -17.66 32.32
N ALA A 181 -3.47 -18.52 31.89
CA ALA A 181 -3.42 -19.15 30.57
C ALA A 181 -3.48 -18.11 29.42
N VAL A 182 -4.22 -17.02 29.61
CA VAL A 182 -4.35 -15.94 28.64
C VAL A 182 -3.08 -15.11 28.57
N ILE A 183 -2.51 -14.77 29.74
CA ILE A 183 -1.22 -14.08 29.84
C ILE A 183 -0.12 -14.92 29.16
N ALA A 184 -0.06 -16.23 29.45
CA ALA A 184 0.88 -17.15 28.83
C ALA A 184 0.75 -17.17 27.30
N SER A 185 -0.47 -17.27 26.77
CA SER A 185 -0.73 -17.30 25.33
C SER A 185 -0.32 -16.00 24.63
N VAL A 186 -0.79 -14.85 25.12
CA VAL A 186 -0.57 -13.55 24.45
C VAL A 186 0.90 -13.11 24.55
N CYS A 187 1.52 -13.32 25.70
CA CYS A 187 2.92 -12.96 25.94
C CYS A 187 3.89 -14.10 25.58
N GLY A 188 3.41 -15.26 25.10
CA GLY A 188 4.22 -16.44 24.82
C GLY A 188 5.16 -16.80 25.97
N LEU A 189 4.63 -16.80 27.19
CA LEU A 189 5.33 -17.19 28.42
C LEU A 189 5.09 -18.66 28.72
N ASP A 190 6.01 -19.25 29.48
CA ASP A 190 5.75 -20.54 30.12
C ASP A 190 4.55 -20.44 31.09
N PRO A 191 3.67 -21.46 31.14
CA PRO A 191 2.51 -21.45 32.04
C PRO A 191 2.87 -21.23 33.52
N ALA A 192 4.01 -21.73 33.99
CA ALA A 192 4.45 -21.54 35.38
C ALA A 192 4.84 -20.07 35.65
N THR A 193 5.50 -19.41 34.69
CA THR A 193 5.80 -17.98 34.78
C THR A 193 4.52 -17.14 34.82
N ALA A 194 3.54 -17.45 33.97
CA ALA A 194 2.27 -16.74 33.98
C ALA A 194 1.46 -16.98 35.26
N ALA A 195 1.52 -18.19 35.84
CA ALA A 195 0.94 -18.48 37.15
C ALA A 195 1.60 -17.65 38.26
N GLY A 196 2.94 -17.51 38.23
CA GLY A 196 3.68 -16.66 39.16
C GLY A 196 3.25 -15.19 39.10
N ILE A 197 2.99 -14.65 37.89
CA ILE A 197 2.43 -13.29 37.73
C ILE A 197 1.10 -13.15 38.48
N VAL A 198 0.21 -14.15 38.37
CA VAL A 198 -1.09 -14.14 39.06
C VAL A 198 -0.93 -14.29 40.57
N GLU A 199 0.01 -15.11 41.04
CA GLU A 199 0.29 -15.24 42.48
C GLU A 199 0.77 -13.91 43.08
N ILE A 200 1.70 -13.24 42.41
CA ILE A 200 2.26 -11.96 42.86
C ILE A 200 1.19 -10.88 42.89
N ARG A 201 0.38 -10.74 41.83
CA ARG A 201 -0.68 -9.71 41.82
C ARG A 201 -1.70 -9.96 42.92
N THR A 202 -2.03 -11.22 43.22
CA THR A 202 -2.96 -11.56 44.29
C THR A 202 -2.37 -11.21 45.66
N ALA A 203 -1.09 -11.48 45.89
CA ALA A 203 -0.40 -11.12 47.14
C ALA A 203 -0.21 -9.60 47.30
N ALA A 204 0.07 -8.88 46.21
CA ALA A 204 0.32 -7.44 46.22
C ALA A 204 -0.94 -6.56 46.13
N GLY A 205 -2.10 -7.14 45.77
CA GLY A 205 -3.33 -6.39 45.51
C GLY A 205 -3.39 -5.75 44.11
N GLY A 206 -2.60 -6.26 43.16
CA GLY A 206 -2.48 -5.77 41.79
C GLY A 206 -1.14 -5.12 41.49
N PHE A 207 -0.87 -4.91 40.20
CA PHE A 207 0.26 -4.12 39.71
C PHE A 207 -0.16 -2.67 39.46
N SER A 208 0.79 -1.75 39.55
CA SER A 208 0.62 -0.35 39.14
C SER A 208 1.19 -0.09 37.75
N ALA A 209 2.18 -0.88 37.34
CA ALA A 209 2.81 -0.79 36.04
C ALA A 209 3.18 -2.17 35.49
N VAL A 210 3.37 -2.26 34.18
CA VAL A 210 3.85 -3.50 33.52
C VAL A 210 5.25 -3.89 34.03
N ASP A 211 6.07 -2.92 34.40
CA ASP A 211 7.45 -3.18 34.83
C ASP A 211 7.52 -3.92 36.18
N ASP A 212 6.43 -3.92 36.96
CA ASP A 212 6.36 -4.57 38.29
C ASP A 212 6.55 -6.10 38.20
N VAL A 213 6.31 -6.71 37.04
CA VAL A 213 6.47 -8.17 36.84
C VAL A 213 7.85 -8.59 36.34
N PHE A 214 8.78 -7.67 36.06
CA PHE A 214 10.07 -8.03 35.46
C PHE A 214 11.02 -8.78 36.39
N THR A 215 10.77 -8.76 37.70
CA THR A 215 11.52 -9.56 38.67
C THR A 215 11.23 -11.06 38.58
N THR A 216 10.11 -11.45 37.95
CA THR A 216 9.63 -12.84 37.91
C THR A 216 9.48 -13.41 36.49
N VAL A 217 9.71 -12.56 35.48
CA VAL A 217 9.65 -12.91 34.07
C VAL A 217 11.07 -12.95 33.48
N PRO A 218 11.42 -13.97 32.67
CA PRO A 218 12.74 -14.04 32.05
C PRO A 218 13.00 -12.85 31.11
N VAL A 219 14.26 -12.39 31.07
CA VAL A 219 14.67 -11.18 30.34
C VAL A 219 14.31 -11.21 28.86
N ASN A 220 14.35 -12.39 28.23
CA ASN A 220 13.99 -12.57 26.81
C ASN A 220 12.50 -12.31 26.51
N ALA A 221 11.64 -12.27 27.52
CA ALA A 221 10.22 -11.98 27.38
C ALA A 221 9.87 -10.52 27.67
N TRP A 222 10.80 -9.70 28.16
CA TRP A 222 10.55 -8.30 28.54
C TRP A 222 10.02 -7.46 27.37
N ASP A 223 10.63 -7.57 26.19
CA ASP A 223 10.19 -6.81 25.03
C ASP A 223 8.76 -7.17 24.62
N ARG A 224 8.42 -8.46 24.70
CA ARG A 224 7.07 -8.93 24.38
C ARG A 224 6.06 -8.50 25.44
N LEU A 225 6.42 -8.50 26.71
CA LEU A 225 5.57 -7.94 27.77
C LEU A 225 5.34 -6.45 27.55
N ARG A 226 6.38 -5.65 27.32
CA ARG A 226 6.21 -4.22 27.03
C ARG A 226 5.33 -3.99 25.80
N ASP A 227 5.45 -4.85 24.80
CA ASP A 227 4.68 -4.78 23.56
C ASP A 227 3.21 -5.22 23.72
N ARG A 228 2.89 -6.12 24.66
CA ARG A 228 1.56 -6.76 24.77
C ARG A 228 0.79 -6.49 26.05
N ALA A 229 1.48 -6.20 27.15
CA ALA A 229 0.85 -6.04 28.44
C ALA A 229 0.32 -4.63 28.67
N VAL A 230 -0.79 -4.56 29.41
CA VAL A 230 -1.33 -3.38 30.08
C VAL A 230 -1.74 -3.75 31.50
N VAL A 231 -2.03 -2.75 32.31
CA VAL A 231 -2.46 -2.90 33.70
C VAL A 231 -3.70 -2.05 33.88
N LEU A 232 -4.83 -2.67 34.20
CA LEU A 232 -6.08 -1.98 34.54
C LEU A 232 -6.41 -2.17 36.02
N PRO A 233 -7.19 -1.26 36.64
CA PRO A 233 -7.69 -1.46 37.99
C PRO A 233 -8.57 -2.72 38.07
N GLY A 234 -8.46 -3.43 39.19
CA GLY A 234 -9.32 -4.57 39.55
C GLY A 234 -10.75 -4.14 39.86
#